data_AF-A0A101LF00-F1
#
_entry.id   AF-A0A101LF00-F1
#
_cell.length_a   1.000
_cell.length_b   1.000
_cell.length_c   1.000
_cell.angle_alpha   90.00
_cell.angle_beta   90.00
_cell.angle_gamma   90.00
#
_symmetry.space_group_name_H-M   'P 1'
#
loop_
_entity.id
_entity.type
_entity.pdbx_description
1 polymer ?
#
loop_
_entity_poly.entity_id
_entity_poly.type
_entity_poly.pdbx_seq_one_letter_code
_entity_poly.pdbx_strand_id
1 'polypeptide(L)'
;MARYRMKNIDDMPLRPAAPDAHWKSLQQGDRVSVRLAPGYETDGRVDAVTADHTAVWVDLDGGRGRTLLHCSDGVEIRPQTN
;
A
#
# COMPACT_ATOMS: atom_id res chain seq x y z
N MET A 1 8.15 43.25 1.91
CA MET A 1 8.54 41.83 1.81
C MET A 1 7.68 41.02 2.79
N ALA A 2 6.66 40.31 2.31
CA ALA A 2 5.77 39.52 3.15
C ALA A 2 6.43 38.17 3.50
N ARG A 3 6.55 37.86 4.79
CA ARG A 3 7.05 36.55 5.26
C ARG A 3 5.90 35.56 5.27
N TYR A 4 5.91 34.61 4.33
CA TYR A 4 4.99 33.48 4.33
C TYR A 4 5.33 32.60 5.53
N ARG A 5 4.48 32.64 6.57
CA ARG A 5 4.62 31.81 7.77
C ARG A 5 4.16 30.39 7.39
N MET A 6 5.09 29.53 6.98
CA MET A 6 4.82 28.08 6.93
C MET A 6 4.42 27.66 8.33
N LYS A 7 3.14 27.34 8.50
CA LYS A 7 2.62 26.70 9.71
C LYS A 7 3.39 25.39 9.84
N ASN A 8 4.11 25.18 10.96
CA ASN A 8 4.73 23.89 11.32
C ASN A 8 3.66 22.79 11.21
N ILE A 9 3.64 22.09 10.09
CA ILE A 9 2.83 20.89 9.86
C ILE A 9 3.54 19.65 10.45
N ASP A 10 4.84 19.76 10.74
CA ASP A 10 5.66 18.71 11.37
C ASP A 10 5.24 18.35 12.80
N ASP A 11 4.59 19.26 13.54
CA ASP A 11 4.14 19.02 14.92
C ASP A 11 2.71 18.47 15.02
N MET A 12 2.01 18.29 13.88
CA MET A 12 0.72 17.62 13.92
C MET A 12 0.94 16.11 14.15
N PRO A 13 0.23 15.49 15.11
CA PRO A 13 0.32 14.05 15.28
C PRO A 13 -0.03 13.38 13.95
N LEU A 14 0.85 12.47 13.51
CA LEU A 14 0.63 11.65 12.33
C LEU A 14 -0.72 10.94 12.50
N ARG A 15 -1.66 11.24 11.59
CA ARG A 15 -2.94 10.52 11.58
C ARG A 15 -2.64 9.06 11.21
N PRO A 16 -3.19 8.07 11.94
CA PRO A 16 -3.08 6.68 11.54
C PRO A 16 -3.55 6.50 10.10
N ALA A 17 -2.83 5.69 9.32
CA ALA A 17 -3.30 5.30 8.01
C ALA A 17 -4.61 4.52 8.17
N ALA A 18 -5.64 4.92 7.43
CA ALA A 18 -6.93 4.24 7.41
C ALA A 18 -7.01 3.43 6.11
N PRO A 19 -6.78 2.11 6.15
CA PRO A 19 -6.86 1.30 4.95
C PRO A 19 -8.31 1.25 4.44
N ASP A 20 -8.46 1.37 3.13
CA ASP A 20 -9.75 1.22 2.46
C ASP A 20 -10.30 -0.20 2.61
N ALA A 21 -11.59 -0.38 2.35
CA ALA A 21 -12.27 -1.66 2.52
C ALA A 21 -11.60 -2.81 1.75
N HIS A 22 -11.02 -2.54 0.58
CA HIS A 22 -10.33 -3.56 -0.22
C HIS A 22 -9.03 -4.06 0.44
N TRP A 23 -8.25 -3.19 1.08
CA TRP A 23 -7.08 -3.59 1.88
C TRP A 23 -7.49 -4.47 3.06
N LYS A 24 -8.61 -4.13 3.69
CA LYS A 24 -9.15 -4.92 4.80
C LYS A 24 -9.65 -6.30 4.39
N SER A 25 -10.01 -6.49 3.13
CA SER A 25 -10.42 -7.80 2.62
C SER A 25 -9.27 -8.70 2.18
N LEU A 26 -8.04 -8.18 2.06
CA LEU A 26 -6.88 -8.98 1.65
C LEU A 26 -6.56 -10.05 2.69
N GLN A 27 -6.29 -11.25 2.20
CA GLN A 27 -5.90 -12.40 3.00
C GLN A 27 -4.61 -13.03 2.46
N GLN A 28 -3.89 -13.70 3.34
CA GLN A 28 -2.76 -14.53 2.93
C GLN A 28 -3.22 -15.56 1.89
N GLY A 29 -2.49 -15.63 0.78
CA GLY A 29 -2.76 -16.54 -0.32
C GLY A 29 -3.54 -15.92 -1.49
N ASP A 30 -4.08 -14.70 -1.35
CA ASP A 30 -4.82 -14.01 -2.41
C ASP A 30 -3.94 -13.71 -3.62
N ARG A 31 -4.50 -13.88 -4.83
CA ARG A 31 -3.88 -13.39 -6.07
C ARG A 31 -4.29 -11.95 -6.36
N VAL A 32 -3.31 -11.11 -6.61
CA VAL A 32 -3.50 -9.67 -6.77
C VAL A 32 -2.67 -9.13 -7.91
N SER A 33 -3.20 -8.11 -8.59
CA SER A 33 -2.40 -7.17 -9.39
C SER A 33 -2.02 -5.99 -8.51
N VAL A 34 -0.74 -5.64 -8.52
CA VAL A 34 -0.15 -4.52 -7.80
C VAL A 34 0.27 -3.46 -8.81
N ARG A 35 -0.28 -2.26 -8.68
CA ARG A 35 0.11 -1.10 -9.47
C ARG A 35 0.81 -0.07 -8.59
N LEU A 36 2.09 0.18 -8.87
CA LEU A 36 2.90 1.21 -8.23
C LEU A 36 2.89 2.47 -9.10
N ALA A 37 2.57 3.62 -8.51
CA ALA A 37 2.66 4.89 -9.21
C ALA A 37 4.13 5.36 -9.31
N PRO A 38 4.58 5.87 -10.48
CA PRO A 38 3.86 5.98 -11.75
C PRO A 38 4.09 4.77 -12.68
N GLY A 39 3.01 4.05 -13.00
CA GLY A 39 2.90 3.24 -14.22
C GLY A 39 3.51 1.84 -14.19
N TYR A 40 3.95 1.35 -13.04
CA TYR A 40 4.41 -0.03 -12.92
C TYR A 40 3.27 -0.93 -12.45
N GLU A 41 3.03 -2.04 -13.14
CA GLU A 41 2.01 -3.04 -12.77
C GLU A 41 2.63 -4.44 -12.81
N THR A 42 2.32 -5.26 -11.82
CA THR A 42 2.78 -6.65 -11.71
C THR A 42 1.79 -7.47 -10.92
N ASP A 43 1.67 -8.75 -11.28
CA ASP A 43 0.93 -9.71 -10.47
C ASP A 43 1.78 -10.21 -9.30
N GLY A 44 1.11 -10.75 -8.29
CA GLY A 44 1.74 -11.35 -7.14
C GLY A 44 0.76 -12.10 -6.26
N ARG A 45 1.28 -12.70 -5.19
CA ARG A 45 0.48 -13.40 -4.18
C ARG A 45 0.69 -12.77 -2.82
N VAL A 46 -0.39 -12.50 -2.09
CA VAL A 46 -0.29 -11.99 -0.72
C VAL A 46 0.34 -13.08 0.15
N ASP A 47 1.48 -12.78 0.74
CA ASP A 47 2.21 -13.68 1.61
C ASP A 47 1.87 -13.45 3.09
N ALA A 48 1.64 -12.20 3.50
CA ALA A 48 1.20 -11.87 4.86
C ALA A 48 0.50 -10.50 4.89
N VAL A 49 -0.38 -10.30 5.88
CA VAL A 49 -1.12 -9.05 6.11
C VAL A 49 -0.87 -8.61 7.54
N THR A 50 -0.60 -7.32 7.77
CA THR A 50 -0.48 -6.79 9.14
C THR A 50 -1.84 -6.81 9.85
N ALA A 51 -1.85 -6.93 11.18
CA ALA A 51 -3.10 -7.05 11.94
C ALA A 51 -4.04 -5.84 11.78
N ASP A 52 -3.50 -4.66 11.47
CA ASP A 52 -4.24 -3.42 11.21
C ASP A 52 -4.58 -3.22 9.73
N HIS A 53 -4.17 -4.14 8.85
CA HIS A 53 -4.35 -4.09 7.39
C HIS A 53 -3.75 -2.85 6.70
N THR A 54 -2.83 -2.13 7.35
CA THR A 54 -2.16 -0.96 6.75
C THR A 54 -1.04 -1.36 5.80
N ALA A 55 -0.46 -2.53 5.99
CA ALA A 55 0.59 -3.06 5.11
C ALA A 55 0.39 -4.55 4.78
N VAL A 56 0.87 -4.93 3.61
CA VAL A 56 0.85 -6.31 3.12
C VAL A 56 2.20 -6.68 2.53
N TRP A 57 2.62 -7.93 2.75
CA TRP A 57 3.71 -8.54 2.01
C TRP A 57 3.14 -9.26 0.80
N VAL A 58 3.65 -8.93 -0.39
CA VAL A 58 3.29 -9.59 -1.65
C VAL A 58 4.54 -10.22 -2.24
N ASP A 59 4.48 -11.50 -2.56
CA ASP A 59 5.47 -12.14 -3.41
C ASP A 59 5.14 -11.81 -4.88
N LEU A 60 5.96 -10.96 -5.48
CA LEU A 60 5.73 -10.44 -6.83
C LEU A 60 6.25 -11.43 -7.88
N ASP A 61 5.44 -11.64 -8.93
CA ASP A 61 5.77 -12.55 -10.02
C ASP A 61 7.01 -12.08 -10.81
N GLY A 62 7.59 -12.99 -11.59
CA GLY A 62 8.75 -12.69 -12.43
C GLY A 62 10.08 -12.56 -11.64
N GLY A 63 10.17 -13.18 -10.46
CA GLY A 63 11.40 -13.24 -9.67
C GLY A 63 11.76 -11.94 -8.94
N ARG A 64 10.78 -11.06 -8.75
CA ARG A 64 10.96 -9.78 -8.05
C ARG A 64 10.94 -9.91 -6.53
N GLY A 65 10.44 -11.05 -6.05
CA GLY A 65 10.49 -11.44 -4.65
C GLY A 65 9.49 -10.70 -3.78
N ARG A 66 9.65 -10.91 -2.48
CA ARG A 66 8.72 -10.44 -1.45
C ARG A 66 8.89 -8.95 -1.19
N THR A 67 7.82 -8.18 -1.37
CA THR A 67 7.80 -6.72 -1.21
C THR A 67 6.75 -6.31 -0.19
N LEU A 68 7.11 -5.39 0.71
CA LEU A 68 6.17 -4.77 1.65
C LEU A 68 5.53 -3.55 0.98
N LEU A 69 4.20 -3.50 0.99
CA LEU A 69 3.40 -2.42 0.43
C LEU A 69 2.53 -1.83 1.52
N HIS A 70 2.54 -0.51 1.68
CA HIS A 70 1.71 0.19 2.65
C HIS A 70 0.64 1.04 1.94
N CYS A 71 -0.56 1.13 2.52
CA CYS A 71 -1.72 1.75 1.88
C CYS A 71 -1.58 3.24 1.58
N SER A 72 -0.59 3.89 2.19
CA SER A 72 -0.27 5.31 1.95
C SER A 72 0.79 5.54 0.86
N ASP A 73 1.37 4.48 0.28
CA ASP A 73 2.51 4.59 -0.65
C ASP A 73 2.08 4.90 -2.11
N GLY A 74 0.80 5.20 -2.35
CA GLY A 74 0.27 5.37 -3.70
C GLY A 74 0.27 4.07 -4.51
N VAL A 75 0.15 2.94 -3.82
CA VAL A 75 0.00 1.61 -4.41
C VAL A 75 -1.47 1.24 -4.50
N GLU A 76 -1.87 0.69 -5.65
CA GLU A 76 -3.19 0.14 -5.88
C GLU A 76 -3.09 -1.39 -5.94
N ILE A 77 -3.87 -2.09 -5.10
CA ILE A 77 -3.92 -3.55 -5.06
C ILE A 77 -5.32 -3.98 -5.49
N ARG A 78 -5.39 -4.78 -6.57
CA ARG A 78 -6.66 -5.27 -7.13
C ARG A 78 -6.72 -6.79 -7.02
N PRO A 79 -7.85 -7.37 -6.55
CA PRO A 79 -8.07 -8.80 -6.65
C PRO A 79 -8.01 -9.24 -8.11
N GLN A 80 -7.30 -10.33 -8.38
CA GLN A 80 -7.36 -10.96 -9.68
C GLN A 80 -8.53 -11.94 -9.68
N THR A 81 -9.72 -11.46 -10.02
CA THR A 81 -10.86 -12.36 -10.28
C THR A 81 -10.55 -13.15 -11.55
N ASN A 82 -10.37 -14.45 -11.42
CA ASN A 82 -10.29 -15.37 -12.55
C ASN A 82 -11.65 -15.52 -13.24
#